data_AF-A0A7J8YQV2-F1
#
_entry.id   AF-A0A7J8YQV2-F1
#
_cell.length_a   1.000
_cell.length_b   1.000
_cell.length_c   1.000
_cell.angle_alpha   90.00
_cell.angle_beta   90.00
_cell.angle_gamma   90.00
#
_symmetry.space_group_name_H-M   'P 1'
#
loop_
_entity.id
_entity.type
_entity.pdbx_description
1 polymer ?
#
loop_
_entity_poly.entity_id
_entity_poly.type
_entity_poly.pdbx_seq_one_letter_code
_entity_poly.pdbx_strand_id
1 'polypeptide(L)'
;MCIVINAKDVCVTGRKLTDKVYYWHTGQVLLFSAVSFKELMLIAYVGHLKERSLKDQMAKDPTEVIRKAVLRMLPRNKLRDDRDRKLRIFADSEHPFGDRPLEPYMMPPRKVREMRPRVRRALIRAQKKAEEQEQGGSQRKGRKREAKTEVAA
;
A
#
# COMPACT_ATOMS: atom_id res chain seq x y z
N MET A 1 1.04 -2.10 -23.71
CA MET A 1 1.02 -2.96 -22.50
C MET A 1 1.53 -2.12 -21.36
N CYS A 2 0.94 -2.22 -20.17
CA CYS A 2 1.36 -1.39 -19.03
C CYS A 2 2.02 -2.28 -17.97
N ILE A 3 3.15 -1.80 -17.45
CA ILE A 3 3.93 -2.49 -16.43
C ILE A 3 3.99 -1.60 -15.20
N VAL A 4 3.63 -2.15 -14.06
CA VAL A 4 3.75 -1.52 -12.75
C VAL A 4 4.82 -2.27 -11.97
N ILE A 5 5.79 -1.55 -11.43
CA ILE A 5 6.87 -2.08 -10.58
C ILE A 5 6.71 -1.58 -9.14
N ASN A 6 7.43 -2.18 -8.19
CA ASN A 6 7.45 -1.80 -6.78
C ASN A 6 6.05 -1.78 -6.12
N ALA A 7 5.22 -2.81 -6.38
CA ALA A 7 3.91 -2.89 -5.75
C ALA A 7 3.98 -3.03 -4.21
N LYS A 8 5.12 -3.45 -3.65
CA LYS A 8 5.36 -3.52 -2.19
C LYS A 8 5.34 -2.14 -1.52
N ASP A 9 5.83 -1.12 -2.21
CA ASP A 9 6.05 0.23 -1.65
C ASP A 9 4.82 1.15 -1.79
N VAL A 10 3.66 0.58 -2.13
CA VAL A 10 2.44 1.35 -2.31
C VAL A 10 1.99 1.96 -0.99
N CYS A 11 2.00 3.29 -0.95
CA CYS A 11 1.55 4.05 0.19
C CYS A 11 0.04 4.36 0.12
N VAL A 12 -0.66 4.15 1.23
CA VAL A 12 -2.09 4.47 1.37
C VAL A 12 -2.27 5.50 2.47
N THR A 13 -3.13 6.48 2.24
CA THR A 13 -3.37 7.59 3.17
C THR A 13 -4.27 7.20 4.35
N GLY A 14 -4.05 7.82 5.51
CA GLY A 14 -4.88 7.64 6.71
C GLY A 14 -4.72 6.26 7.36
N ARG A 15 -5.77 5.76 8.00
CA ARG A 15 -5.80 4.44 8.68
C ARG A 15 -6.31 3.30 7.79
N LYS A 16 -6.30 3.49 6.46
CA LYS A 16 -6.85 2.52 5.51
C LYS A 16 -6.15 1.17 5.52
N LEU A 17 -4.89 1.10 5.99
CA LEU A 17 -4.18 -0.17 6.13
C LEU A 17 -4.90 -1.15 7.06
N THR A 18 -5.48 -0.64 8.16
CA THR A 18 -6.23 -1.45 9.14
C THR A 18 -7.71 -1.49 8.80
N ASP A 19 -8.28 -0.36 8.41
CA ASP A 19 -9.74 -0.20 8.36
C ASP A 19 -10.35 -0.74 7.06
N LYS A 20 -9.56 -0.86 5.99
CA LYS A 20 -10.06 -1.38 4.70
C LYS A 20 -10.05 -2.89 4.71
N VAL A 21 -11.24 -3.48 4.59
CA VAL A 21 -11.43 -4.94 4.50
C VAL A 21 -11.84 -5.34 3.09
N TYR A 22 -11.24 -6.42 2.59
CA TYR A 22 -11.63 -7.13 1.38
C TYR A 22 -12.57 -8.27 1.75
N TYR A 23 -13.73 -8.28 1.11
CA TYR A 23 -14.76 -9.30 1.28
C TYR A 23 -14.90 -10.16 0.03
N TRP A 24 -15.07 -11.46 0.23
CA TRP A 24 -15.49 -12.39 -0.82
C TRP A 24 -16.24 -13.57 -0.22
N HIS A 25 -17.08 -14.19 -1.03
CA HIS A 25 -17.82 -15.40 -0.65
C HIS A 25 -17.26 -16.60 -1.38
N THR A 26 -17.14 -17.75 -0.71
CA THR A 26 -16.66 -18.99 -1.34
C THR A 26 -17.76 -19.77 -2.06
N GLY A 27 -19.04 -19.44 -1.84
CA GLY A 27 -20.16 -20.05 -2.56
C GLY A 27 -20.34 -21.55 -2.32
N GLN A 28 -19.68 -22.14 -1.32
CA GLN A 28 -19.76 -23.57 -1.04
C GLN A 28 -21.14 -23.88 -0.43
N VAL A 29 -22.02 -24.48 -1.24
CA VAL A 29 -23.27 -25.07 -0.78
C VAL A 29 -22.93 -26.51 -0.38
N LEU A 30 -22.98 -26.80 0.92
CA LEU A 30 -22.95 -28.19 1.39
C LEU A 30 -24.22 -28.87 0.88
N LEU A 31 -24.11 -29.60 -0.22
CA LEU A 31 -25.13 -30.53 -0.68
C LEU A 31 -25.15 -31.71 0.31
N PHE A 32 -25.81 -31.54 1.46
CA PHE A 32 -26.17 -32.69 2.28
C PHE A 32 -27.27 -33.46 1.52
N SER A 33 -26.83 -34.42 0.70
CA SER A 33 -27.67 -35.42 0.05
C SER A 33 -28.25 -36.37 1.09
N ALA A 34 -29.19 -35.91 1.92
CA ALA A 34 -30.20 -36.71 2.63
C ALA A 34 -30.82 -35.88 3.77
N VAL A 35 -31.73 -34.95 3.46
CA VAL A 35 -32.76 -34.56 4.44
C VAL A 35 -34.05 -34.22 3.69
N SER A 36 -35.14 -34.82 4.15
CA SER A 36 -36.49 -34.68 3.64
C SER A 36 -36.90 -33.22 3.40
N PHE A 37 -37.55 -33.00 2.26
CA PHE A 37 -37.91 -31.72 1.62
C PHE A 37 -38.70 -30.70 2.49
N LYS A 38 -39.11 -31.09 3.71
CA LYS A 38 -39.95 -30.29 4.62
C LYS A 38 -39.17 -29.49 5.67
N GLU A 39 -37.91 -29.82 5.94
CA GLU A 39 -37.02 -29.08 6.87
C GLU A 39 -36.01 -28.16 6.15
N LEU A 40 -35.96 -28.21 4.82
CA LEU A 40 -34.93 -27.55 4.01
C LEU A 40 -35.04 -26.00 3.94
N MET A 41 -36.13 -25.40 4.42
CA MET A 41 -36.39 -23.98 4.20
C MET A 41 -35.63 -23.03 5.15
N LEU A 42 -35.00 -23.51 6.22
CA LEU A 42 -34.46 -22.64 7.29
C LEU A 42 -32.93 -22.64 7.45
N ILE A 43 -32.17 -23.42 6.67
CA ILE A 43 -30.72 -23.59 6.89
C ILE A 43 -29.91 -23.32 5.61
N ALA A 44 -30.25 -22.29 4.86
CA ALA A 44 -29.43 -21.85 3.74
C ALA A 44 -28.76 -20.51 4.09
N TYR A 45 -27.42 -20.51 4.09
CA TYR A 45 -26.55 -19.33 3.94
C TYR A 45 -26.02 -18.56 5.18
N VAL A 46 -25.71 -19.19 6.31
CA VAL A 46 -24.97 -18.51 7.41
C VAL A 46 -23.55 -19.10 7.52
N GLY A 47 -22.50 -18.37 7.09
CA GLY A 47 -21.11 -18.69 7.47
C GLY A 47 -19.97 -18.54 6.45
N HIS A 48 -20.21 -18.19 5.17
CA HIS A 48 -19.17 -18.26 4.12
C HIS A 48 -18.59 -16.91 3.66
N LEU A 49 -18.72 -15.87 4.48
CA LEU A 49 -18.08 -14.56 4.23
C LEU A 49 -16.62 -14.63 4.67
N LYS A 50 -15.69 -14.50 3.72
CA LYS A 50 -14.26 -14.37 4.01
C LYS A 50 -13.87 -12.92 3.97
N GLU A 51 -13.07 -12.56 4.96
CA GLU A 51 -12.61 -11.20 5.20
C GLU A 51 -11.09 -11.17 5.23
N ARG A 52 -10.50 -10.10 4.72
CA ARG A 52 -9.07 -9.84 4.90
C ARG A 52 -8.79 -8.35 4.93
N SER A 53 -8.02 -7.89 5.91
CA SER A 53 -7.60 -6.49 5.98
C SER A 53 -6.63 -6.16 4.84
N LEU A 54 -6.50 -4.87 4.50
CA LEU A 54 -5.51 -4.42 3.52
C LEU A 54 -4.09 -4.73 3.98
N LYS A 55 -3.78 -4.58 5.27
CA LYS A 55 -2.49 -4.94 5.86
C LYS A 55 -2.13 -6.40 5.57
N ASP A 56 -3.05 -7.32 5.84
CA ASP A 56 -2.80 -8.75 5.63
C ASP A 56 -2.69 -9.10 4.14
N GLN A 57 -3.48 -8.42 3.31
CA GLN A 57 -3.41 -8.59 1.86
C GLN A 57 -2.08 -8.11 1.28
N MET A 58 -1.53 -6.99 1.77
CA MET A 58 -0.22 -6.48 1.35
C MET A 58 0.92 -7.41 1.80
N ALA A 59 0.82 -8.01 2.98
CA ALA A 59 1.81 -8.97 3.47
C ALA A 59 1.81 -10.27 2.66
N LYS A 60 0.62 -10.71 2.20
CA LYS A 60 0.49 -11.91 1.39
C LYS A 60 0.89 -11.68 -0.07
N ASP A 61 0.15 -10.82 -0.76
CA ASP A 61 0.28 -10.58 -2.20
C ASP A 61 -0.04 -9.10 -2.52
N PRO A 62 0.97 -8.21 -2.54
CA PRO A 62 0.76 -6.78 -2.80
C PRO A 62 0.26 -6.51 -4.23
N THR A 63 0.62 -7.38 -5.18
CA THR A 63 0.19 -7.33 -6.59
C THR A 63 -1.34 -7.37 -6.75
N GLU A 64 -2.03 -8.17 -5.93
CA GLU A 64 -3.49 -8.30 -6.00
C GLU A 64 -4.21 -7.00 -5.60
N VAL A 65 -3.63 -6.22 -4.68
CA VAL A 65 -4.23 -4.96 -4.20
C VAL A 65 -4.44 -4.01 -5.37
N ILE A 66 -3.40 -3.84 -6.19
CA ILE A 66 -3.43 -2.98 -7.38
C ILE A 66 -4.30 -3.61 -8.47
N ARG A 67 -4.14 -4.90 -8.76
CA ARG A 67 -4.92 -5.58 -9.81
C ARG A 67 -6.43 -5.47 -9.56
N LYS A 68 -6.89 -5.77 -8.33
CA LYS A 68 -8.31 -5.65 -7.96
C LYS A 68 -8.80 -4.20 -8.01
N ALA A 69 -7.96 -3.23 -7.67
CA ALA A 69 -8.32 -1.82 -7.77
C ALA A 69 -8.53 -1.40 -9.23
N VAL A 70 -7.56 -1.67 -10.10
CA VAL A 70 -7.63 -1.34 -11.53
C VAL A 70 -8.80 -2.06 -12.19
N LEU A 71 -8.96 -3.36 -11.96
CA LEU A 71 -10.07 -4.15 -12.53
C LEU A 71 -11.44 -3.55 -12.19
N ARG A 72 -11.61 -3.02 -10.97
CA ARG A 72 -12.85 -2.36 -10.53
C ARG A 72 -13.02 -0.95 -11.07
N MET A 73 -11.97 -0.30 -11.56
CA MET A 73 -12.02 0.99 -12.24
C MET A 73 -12.32 0.87 -13.74
N LEU A 74 -12.05 -0.29 -14.35
CA LEU A 74 -12.39 -0.52 -15.75
C LEU A 74 -13.91 -0.63 -15.95
N PRO A 75 -14.42 -0.22 -17.14
CA PRO A 75 -15.81 -0.41 -17.48
C PRO A 75 -16.19 -1.88 -17.48
N ARG A 76 -17.34 -2.21 -16.89
CA ARG A 76 -17.84 -3.59 -16.80
C ARG A 76 -18.41 -4.04 -18.14
N ASN A 77 -17.55 -4.55 -19.01
CA ASN A 77 -17.90 -5.13 -20.31
C ASN A 77 -17.12 -6.44 -20.56
N LYS A 78 -17.41 -7.14 -21.67
CA LYS A 78 -16.72 -8.39 -22.03
C LYS A 78 -15.22 -8.21 -22.29
N LEU A 79 -14.81 -7.02 -22.75
CA LEU A 79 -13.40 -6.68 -23.01
C LEU A 79 -12.60 -6.36 -21.75
N ARG A 80 -13.24 -6.32 -20.57
CA ARG A 80 -12.58 -5.97 -19.32
C ARG A 80 -11.44 -6.92 -19.01
N ASP A 81 -11.68 -8.22 -19.16
CA ASP A 81 -10.72 -9.26 -18.82
C ASP A 81 -9.56 -9.28 -19.83
N ASP A 82 -9.85 -9.01 -21.11
CA ASP A 82 -8.82 -8.85 -22.15
C ASP A 82 -7.93 -7.63 -21.94
N ARG A 83 -8.48 -6.55 -21.36
CA ARG A 83 -7.69 -5.38 -20.95
C ARG A 83 -6.85 -5.68 -19.71
N ASP A 84 -7.39 -6.40 -18.71
CA ASP A 84 -6.63 -6.81 -17.52
C ASP A 84 -5.43 -7.71 -17.87
N ARG A 85 -5.56 -8.57 -18.88
CA ARG A 85 -4.45 -9.40 -19.40
C ARG A 85 -3.26 -8.57 -19.92
N LYS A 86 -3.48 -7.31 -20.32
CA LYS A 86 -2.43 -6.39 -20.79
C LYS A 86 -1.71 -5.67 -19.64
N LEU A 87 -2.16 -5.85 -18.40
CA LEU A 87 -1.55 -5.28 -17.20
C LEU A 87 -0.62 -6.30 -16.54
N ARG A 88 0.66 -5.95 -16.41
CA ARG A 88 1.66 -6.71 -15.65
C ARG A 88 2.11 -5.90 -14.44
N ILE A 89 2.19 -6.57 -13.29
CA ILE A 89 2.48 -5.93 -12.00
C ILE A 89 3.53 -6.79 -11.31
N PHE A 90 4.62 -6.14 -10.87
CA PHE A 90 5.72 -6.76 -10.15
C PHE A 90 5.80 -6.17 -8.74
N ALA A 91 6.10 -7.04 -7.78
CA ALA A 91 6.25 -6.64 -6.38
C ALA A 91 7.56 -5.87 -6.17
N ASP A 92 8.60 -6.26 -6.92
CA ASP A 92 9.94 -5.69 -6.92
C ASP A 92 10.14 -4.71 -8.10
N SER A 93 11.34 -4.17 -8.21
CA SER A 93 11.75 -3.21 -9.25
C SER A 93 12.06 -3.87 -10.59
N GLU A 94 12.40 -5.16 -10.56
CA GLU A 94 12.83 -5.92 -11.72
C GLU A 94 11.64 -6.46 -12.53
N HIS A 95 11.77 -6.44 -13.85
CA HIS A 95 10.79 -6.99 -14.77
C HIS A 95 11.49 -7.68 -15.96
N PRO A 96 10.98 -8.82 -16.45
CA PRO A 96 11.63 -9.63 -17.48
C PRO A 96 11.44 -9.10 -18.91
N PHE A 97 10.84 -7.92 -19.11
CA PHE A 97 10.41 -7.45 -20.43
C PHE A 97 11.41 -6.51 -21.12
N GLY A 98 12.72 -6.73 -20.93
CA GLY A 98 13.76 -5.89 -21.50
C GLY A 98 13.82 -5.88 -23.04
N ASP A 99 13.31 -6.93 -23.69
CA ASP A 99 13.39 -7.10 -25.15
C ASP A 99 12.49 -6.13 -25.94
N ARG A 100 11.52 -5.51 -25.27
CA ARG A 100 10.55 -4.61 -25.91
C ARG A 100 10.87 -3.16 -25.54
N PRO A 101 10.78 -2.21 -26.49
CA PRO A 101 10.93 -0.80 -26.16
C PRO A 101 9.82 -0.38 -25.19
N LEU A 102 10.22 0.02 -23.98
CA LEU A 102 9.34 0.44 -22.90
C LEU A 102 9.53 1.94 -22.66
N GLU A 103 8.47 2.71 -22.82
CA GLU A 103 8.49 4.13 -22.51
C GLU A 103 8.14 4.34 -21.02
N PRO A 104 8.99 5.03 -20.25
CA PRO A 104 8.67 5.37 -18.87
C PRO A 104 7.52 6.38 -18.83
N TYR A 105 6.44 6.03 -18.14
CA TYR A 105 5.28 6.91 -18.02
C TYR A 105 5.44 7.88 -16.84
N MET A 106 5.45 9.17 -17.13
CA MET A 106 5.38 10.21 -16.11
C MET A 106 3.93 10.60 -15.83
N MET A 107 3.53 10.58 -14.55
CA MET A 107 2.21 11.06 -14.16
C MET A 107 2.10 12.58 -14.41
N PRO A 108 0.96 13.08 -14.91
CA PRO A 108 0.76 14.51 -15.08
C PRO A 108 0.84 15.24 -13.72
N PRO A 109 1.33 16.49 -13.70
CA PRO A 109 1.50 17.25 -12.47
C PRO A 109 0.13 17.48 -11.82
N ARG A 110 -0.01 17.08 -10.54
CA ARG A 110 -1.22 17.28 -9.75
C ARG A 110 -1.05 18.47 -8.82
N LYS A 111 -2.08 19.32 -8.72
CA LYS A 111 -2.15 20.38 -7.69
C LYS A 111 -2.42 19.72 -6.34
N VAL A 112 -1.39 19.53 -5.54
CA VAL A 112 -1.50 18.90 -4.22
C VAL A 112 -2.15 19.89 -3.25
N ARG A 113 -3.09 19.41 -2.43
CA ARG A 113 -3.72 20.21 -1.38
C ARG A 113 -2.66 20.56 -0.34
N GLU A 114 -2.49 21.84 -0.04
CA GLU A 114 -1.51 22.30 0.94
C GLU A 114 -1.71 21.60 2.29
N MET A 115 -0.60 21.38 2.98
CA MET A 115 -0.59 20.86 4.34
C MET A 115 -1.49 21.71 5.24
N ARG A 116 -2.33 21.06 6.06
CA ARG A 116 -3.13 21.78 7.08
C ARG A 116 -2.20 22.70 7.88
N PRO A 117 -2.57 23.98 8.15
CA PRO A 117 -1.67 24.95 8.78
C PRO A 117 -1.04 24.49 10.09
N ARG A 118 -1.79 23.73 10.92
CA ARG A 118 -1.30 23.14 12.17
C ARG A 118 -0.18 22.12 11.95
N VAL A 119 -0.33 21.26 10.95
CA VAL A 119 0.67 20.21 10.62
C VAL A 119 1.92 20.85 10.04
N ARG A 120 1.77 21.85 9.16
CA ARG A 120 2.89 22.63 8.61
C ARG A 120 3.71 23.29 9.72
N ARG A 121 3.05 23.95 10.68
CA ARG A 121 3.71 24.57 11.85
C ARG A 121 4.41 23.54 12.74
N ALA A 122 3.81 22.37 12.97
CA ALA A 122 4.42 21.31 13.77
C ALA A 122 5.69 20.74 13.11
N LEU A 123 5.67 20.55 11.79
CA LEU A 123 6.83 20.10 11.01
C LEU A 123 7.98 21.11 11.06
N ILE A 124 7.70 22.39 10.85
CA ILE A 124 8.73 23.45 10.94
C ILE A 124 9.37 23.47 12.33
N ARG A 125 8.57 23.32 13.39
CA ARG A 125 9.09 23.21 14.77
C ARG A 125 9.95 21.96 14.97
N ALA A 126 9.53 20.82 14.41
CA ALA A 126 10.29 19.57 14.51
C ALA A 126 11.62 19.63 13.75
N GLN A 127 11.62 20.21 12.53
CA GLN A 127 12.82 20.42 11.72
C GLN A 127 13.80 21.36 12.44
N LYS A 128 13.33 22.53 12.90
CA LYS A 128 14.16 23.48 13.63
C LYS A 128 14.77 22.86 14.90
N LYS A 129 14.00 22.04 15.62
CA LYS A 129 14.50 21.29 16.79
C LYS A 129 15.55 20.24 16.41
N ALA A 130 15.39 19.54 15.28
CA ALA A 130 16.38 18.58 14.79
C ALA A 130 17.68 19.29 14.38
N GLU A 131 17.59 20.42 13.66
CA GLU A 131 18.74 21.25 13.29
C GLU A 131 19.48 21.80 14.52
N GLU A 132 18.75 22.30 15.53
CA GLU A 132 19.33 22.76 16.80
C GLU A 132 20.04 21.62 17.55
N GLN A 133 19.52 20.38 17.49
CA GLN A 133 20.16 19.21 18.09
C GLN A 133 21.43 18.79 17.34
N GLU A 134 21.46 18.89 16.01
CA GLU A 134 22.66 18.64 15.21
C GLU A 134 23.74 19.71 15.44
N GLN A 135 23.36 20.98 15.53
CA GLN A 135 24.27 22.09 15.83
C GLN A 135 24.78 22.08 17.28
N GLY A 136 23.91 21.78 18.25
CA GLY A 136 24.30 21.60 19.65
C GLY A 136 25.21 20.38 19.86
N GLY A 137 25.04 19.33 19.05
CA GLY A 137 25.93 18.18 18.99
C GLY A 137 27.31 18.49 18.41
N SER A 138 27.37 19.34 17.37
CA SER A 138 28.64 19.76 16.76
C SER A 138 29.44 20.69 17.68
N GLN A 139 28.78 21.67 18.34
CA GLN A 139 29.42 22.58 19.30
C GLN A 139 29.93 21.85 20.56
N ARG A 140 29.16 20.89 21.10
CA ARG A 140 29.63 20.06 22.24
C ARG A 140 30.82 19.16 21.88
N LYS A 141 30.90 18.68 20.64
CA LYS A 141 32.01 17.82 20.16
C LYS A 141 33.29 18.63 19.90
N GLY A 142 33.17 19.89 19.48
CA GLY A 142 34.28 20.86 19.37
C GLY A 142 34.89 21.22 20.74
N ARG A 143 34.07 21.68 21.69
CA ARG A 143 34.51 22.03 23.05
C ARG A 143 35.19 20.88 23.81
N LYS A 144 34.74 19.64 23.60
CA LYS A 144 35.32 18.45 24.24
C LYS A 144 36.66 18.03 23.62
N ARG A 145 36.96 18.45 22.38
CA ARG A 145 38.28 18.27 21.75
C ARG A 145 39.26 19.34 22.24
N GLU A 146 38.85 20.61 22.29
CA GLU A 146 39.66 21.72 22.78
C GLU A 146 40.08 21.53 24.25
N ALA A 147 39.13 21.16 25.13
CA ALA A 147 39.42 20.90 26.54
C ALA A 147 40.33 19.66 26.78
N LYS A 148 40.47 18.75 25.80
CA LYS A 148 41.43 17.63 25.90
C LYS A 148 42.84 18.03 25.46
N THR A 149 42.97 19.02 24.58
CA THR A 149 44.26 19.53 24.12
C THR A 149 44.90 20.43 25.17
N GLU A 150 44.10 21.20 25.92
CA GLU A 150 44.58 22.11 26.98
C GLU A 150 45.03 21.40 28.27
N VAL A 151 44.56 20.17 28.53
CA VAL A 151 44.95 19.37 29.71
C VAL A 151 46.18 18.47 29.43
N ALA A 152 46.63 18.42 28.17
CA ALA A 152 47.75 17.59 27.72
C ALA A 152 49.04 18.38 27.40
N ALA A 153 49.08 19.67 27.73
CA ALA A 153 50.25 20.55 27.64
C ALA A 153 50.71 20.95 29.05
#